data_AF-A0A381JBJ7-F1
#
_entry.id   AF-A0A381JBJ7-F1
#
_cell.length_a   1.000
_cell.length_b   1.000
_cell.length_c   1.000
_cell.angle_alpha   90.00
_cell.angle_beta   90.00
_cell.angle_gamma   90.00
#
_symmetry.space_group_name_H-M   'P 1'
#
loop_
_entity.id
_entity.type
_entity.pdbx_description
1 polymer ?
#
loop_
_entity_poly.entity_id
_entity_poly.type
_entity_poly.pdbx_seq_one_letter_code
_entity_poly.pdbx_strand_id
1 'polypeptide(L)' 'MKIEDVINRINILYKKSKEEGLTEQETLEQKELRQRYINNVKTNFRAQLETIEKK' A
#
# COMPACT_ATOMS: atom_id res chain seq x y z
N MET A 1 3.86 -11.01 5.46
CA MET A 1 4.37 -9.62 5.45
C MET A 1 3.35 -8.76 6.15
N LYS A 2 3.75 -8.05 7.20
CA LYS A 2 2.86 -7.14 7.93
C LYS A 2 2.57 -5.92 7.06
N ILE A 3 1.44 -5.26 7.30
CA ILE A 3 1.08 -4.05 6.53
C ILE A 3 2.12 -2.93 6.72
N GLU A 4 2.75 -2.87 7.90
CA GLU A 4 3.83 -1.95 8.24
C GLU A 4 5.06 -2.16 7.34
N ASP A 5 5.45 -3.42 7.11
CA ASP A 5 6.56 -3.76 6.22
C ASP A 5 6.26 -3.30 4.77
N VAL A 6 5.00 -3.45 4.33
CA VAL A 6 4.55 -3.02 3.00
C VAL A 6 4.67 -1.50 2.86
N ILE A 7 4.23 -0.75 3.88
CA ILE A 7 4.32 0.72 3.89
C ILE A 7 5.79 1.15 3.88
N ASN A 8 6.63 0.54 4.72
CA ASN A 8 8.06 0.84 4.77
C ASN A 8 8.74 0.60 3.42
N ARG A 9 8.42 -0.53 2.77
CA ARG A 9 8.97 -0.84 1.45
C ARG A 9 8.50 0.14 0.37
N ILE A 10 7.22 0.52 0.37
CA ILE A 10 6.68 1.54 -0.54
C ILE A 10 7.43 2.88 -0.35
N ASN A 11 7.70 3.28 0.89
CA ASN A 11 8.42 4.52 1.21
C ASN A 11 9.88 4.49 0.73
N ILE A 12 10.57 3.36 0.91
CA ILE A 12 11.93 3.15 0.41
C ILE A 12 11.96 3.28 -1.12
N LEU A 13 11.08 2.56 -1.82
CA LEU A 13 10.97 2.62 -3.28
C LEU A 13 10.57 4.02 -3.76
N TYR A 14 9.71 4.72 -3.01
CA TYR A 14 9.35 6.10 -3.33
C TYR A 14 10.54 7.05 -3.21
N LYS A 15 11.32 6.94 -2.13
CA LYS A 15 12.53 7.76 -1.95
C LYS A 15 13.54 7.48 -3.07
N LYS A 16 13.79 6.20 -3.36
CA LYS A 16 14.64 5.77 -4.47
C LYS A 16 14.19 6.34 -5.82
N SER A 17 12.90 6.26 -6.12
CA SER A 17 12.30 6.84 -7.32
C SER A 17 12.54 8.33 -7.49
N LYS A 18 12.72 9.08 -6.39
CA LYS A 18 12.95 10.53 -6.40
C LYS A 18 14.41 10.90 -6.53
N GLU A 19 15.31 10.10 -5.98
CA GLU A 19 16.75 10.38 -5.96
C GLU A 19 17.45 9.86 -7.22
N GLU A 20 17.20 8.58 -7.57
CA GLU A 20 17.94 7.87 -8.62
C GLU A 20 17.03 7.22 -9.69
N GLY A 21 15.72 7.17 -9.43
CA GLY A 21 14.76 6.47 -10.28
C GLY A 21 14.58 5.00 -9.87
N LEU A 22 13.58 4.34 -10.45
CA LEU A 22 13.34 2.91 -10.21
C LEU A 22 13.68 2.11 -11.46
N THR A 23 14.21 0.91 -11.23
CA THR A 23 14.25 -0.12 -12.27
C THR A 23 12.84 -0.59 -12.61
N GLU A 24 12.67 -1.27 -13.75
CA GLU A 24 11.37 -1.84 -14.13
C GLU A 24 10.86 -2.84 -13.10
N GLN A 25 11.75 -3.67 -12.55
CA GLN A 25 11.42 -4.63 -11.50
C GLN A 25 10.93 -3.94 -10.22
N GLU A 26 11.61 -2.88 -9.80
CA GLU A 26 11.21 -2.11 -8.61
C GLU A 26 9.91 -1.33 -8.85
N THR A 27 9.65 -0.89 -10.07
CA THR A 27 8.40 -0.24 -10.45
C THR A 27 7.23 -1.22 -10.36
N LEU A 28 7.42 -2.43 -10.87
CA LEU A 28 6.47 -3.54 -10.72
C LEU A 28 6.24 -3.87 -9.24
N GLU A 29 7.31 -4.03 -8.46
CA GLU A 29 7.23 -4.29 -7.02
C GLU A 29 6.44 -3.18 -6.31
N GLN A 30 6.76 -1.91 -6.57
CA GLN A 30 6.07 -0.77 -5.97
C GLN A 30 4.57 -0.77 -6.30
N LYS A 31 4.21 -1.11 -7.55
CA LYS A 31 2.81 -1.18 -7.99
C LYS A 31 2.05 -2.30 -7.26
N GLU A 32 2.63 -3.48 -7.15
CA GLU A 32 2.04 -4.61 -6.44
C GLU A 32 1.84 -4.30 -4.95
N LEU A 33 2.86 -3.72 -4.31
CA LEU A 33 2.78 -3.31 -2.91
C LEU A 33 1.70 -2.26 -2.67
N ARG A 34 1.59 -1.25 -3.54
CA ARG A 34 0.53 -0.23 -3.46
C ARG A 34 -0.86 -0.84 -3.64
N GLN A 35 -1.03 -1.76 -4.58
CA GLN A 35 -2.30 -2.45 -4.78
C GLN A 35 -2.70 -3.25 -3.54
N ARG A 36 -1.74 -3.97 -2.95
CA ARG A 36 -1.95 -4.71 -1.70
C ARG A 36 -2.37 -3.79 -0.56
N TYR A 37 -1.70 -2.65 -0.39
CA TYR A 37 -2.05 -1.67 0.63
C TYR A 37 -3.49 -1.16 0.45
N ILE A 38 -3.85 -0.75 -0.77
CA ILE A 38 -5.20 -0.24 -1.09
C ILE A 38 -6.27 -1.31 -0.81
N ASN A 39 -6.02 -2.57 -1.17
CA ASN A 39 -6.97 -3.66 -0.91
C ASN A 39 -7.20 -3.89 0.58
N ASN A 40 -6.13 -3.82 1.39
CA ASN A 40 -6.25 -3.92 2.85
C ASN A 40 -7.05 -2.74 3.42
N VAL A 41 -6.74 -1.51 3.00
CA VAL A 41 -7.47 -0.31 3.43
C VAL A 41 -8.95 -0.40 3.05
N LYS A 42 -9.27 -0.79 1.81
CA LYS A 42 -10.66 -0.98 1.35
C LYS A 42 -11.41 -2.03 2.17
N THR A 43 -10.75 -3.13 2.52
CA THR A 43 -11.35 -4.20 3.32
C THR A 43 -11.65 -3.71 4.73
N ASN A 44 -10.68 -3.07 5.38
CA ASN A 44 -10.85 -2.49 6.71
C ASN A 44 -11.95 -1.42 6.73
N PHE A 45 -12.01 -0.59 5.69
CA PHE A 45 -13.04 0.45 5.57
C PHE A 45 -14.44 -0.13 5.39
N ARG A 46 -14.61 -1.18 4.57
CA ARG A 46 -15.90 -1.87 4.44
C ARG A 46 -16.37 -2.45 5.78
N ALA A 47 -15.48 -3.14 6.50
CA ALA A 47 -15.78 -3.66 7.82
C ALA A 47 -16.22 -2.55 8.79
N GLN A 48 -15.55 -1.38 8.76
CA GLN A 48 -15.99 -0.22 9.56
C GLN A 48 -17.39 0.25 9.15
N LEU A 49 -17.70 0.33 7.85
CA LEU A 49 -19.04 0.73 7.39
C LEU A 49 -20.15 -0.24 7.80
N GLU A 50 -19.87 -1.55 7.80
CA GLU A 50 -20.82 -2.58 8.26
C GLU A 50 -21.15 -2.44 9.75
N THR A 51 -20.23 -1.89 10.54
CA THR A 51 -20.45 -1.62 11.98
C THR A 51 -21.19 -0.32 12.27
N ILE A 52 -21.45 0.53 11.27
CA ILE A 52 -22.20 1.76 11.47
C ILE A 52 -23.70 1.43 11.48
N GLU A 53 -24.28 1.34 12.67
CA GLU A 53 -25.73 1.27 12.85
C GLU A 53 -26.36 2.62 12.47
N LYS A 54 -27.38 2.58 11.61
CA LYS A 54 -28.21 3.76 11.33
C LYS A 54 -29.01 4.08 12.60
N LYS A 55 -28.67 5.19 13.25
CA LYS A 55 -29.53 5.83 14.26
C LYS A 55 -30.80 6.38 13.63
#